data_AF-A0AAE1ZBF3-F1
#
_entry.id   AF-A0AAE1ZBF3-F1
#
_cell.length_a   1.000
_cell.length_b   1.000
_cell.length_c   1.000
_cell.angle_alpha   90.00
_cell.angle_beta   90.00
_cell.angle_gamma   90.00
#
_symmetry.space_group_name_H-M   'P 1'
#
loop_
_entity.id
_entity.type
_entity.pdbx_description
1 polymer ?
#
loop_
_entity_poly.entity_id
_entity_poly.type
_entity_poly.pdbx_seq_one_letter_code
_entity_poly.pdbx_strand_id
1 'polypeptide(L)'
;MLTRMREVIGQRTFDEGLFRQLFFSKLPQQVQAVLVTFNNNPVDELASSADRILEITRTRDNQVYSITEKPQATENEVTKLCNALSRFLDLKERHRPDDSRRRSTSRRRSSSRP
;
A
#
# COMPACT_ATOMS: atom_id res chain seq x y z
N MET A 1 30.70 -4.29 -8.50
CA MET A 1 31.49 -3.06 -8.23
C MET A 1 31.90 -2.93 -6.76
N LEU A 2 31.00 -3.26 -5.82
CA LEU A 2 31.23 -3.13 -4.38
C LEU A 2 32.32 -4.08 -3.82
N THR A 3 32.45 -5.28 -4.37
CA THR A 3 33.53 -6.23 -4.03
C THR A 3 34.92 -5.61 -4.25
N ARG A 4 35.13 -4.93 -5.39
CA ARG A 4 36.39 -4.23 -5.68
C ARG A 4 36.62 -3.03 -4.76
N MET A 5 35.58 -2.28 -4.39
CA MET A 5 35.73 -1.17 -3.44
C MET A 5 36.13 -1.68 -2.05
N ARG A 6 35.54 -2.79 -1.60
CA ARG A 6 35.89 -3.44 -0.33
C ARG A 6 37.32 -3.98 -0.34
N GLU A 7 37.76 -4.55 -1.46
CA GLU A 7 39.16 -4.99 -1.64
C GLU A 7 40.15 -3.83 -1.60
N VAL A 8 39.84 -2.70 -2.26
CA VAL A 8 40.69 -1.50 -2.30
C VAL A 8 40.80 -0.83 -0.92
N ILE A 9 39.75 -0.91 -0.11
CA ILE A 9 39.68 -0.34 1.24
C ILE A 9 40.38 -1.24 2.28
N GLY A 10 40.49 -2.54 2.02
CA GLY A 10 41.11 -3.51 2.93
C GLY A 10 40.31 -3.76 4.22
N GLN A 11 40.96 -4.24 5.28
CA GLN A 11 40.34 -4.48 6.61
C GLN A 11 40.04 -3.19 7.41
N ARG A 12 40.22 -2.00 6.82
CA ARG A 12 39.85 -0.76 7.53
C ARG A 12 38.34 -0.76 7.74
N THR A 13 37.94 -0.55 9.00
CA THR A 13 36.54 -0.33 9.37
C THR A 13 36.05 0.91 8.63
N PHE A 14 35.42 0.71 7.48
CA PHE A 14 34.74 1.77 6.77
C PHE A 14 33.41 2.00 7.47
N ASP A 15 33.03 3.27 7.63
CA ASP A 15 31.70 3.58 8.12
C ASP A 15 30.67 3.09 7.08
N GLU A 16 29.87 2.11 7.49
CA GLU A 16 28.83 1.51 6.67
C GLU A 16 27.81 2.58 6.22
N GLY A 17 27.55 3.59 7.06
CA GLY A 17 26.68 4.71 6.73
C GLY A 17 27.19 5.54 5.56
N LEU A 18 28.46 5.98 5.62
CA LEU A 18 29.14 6.68 4.52
C LEU A 18 29.22 5.83 3.26
N PHE A 19 29.55 4.55 3.38
CA PHE A 19 29.65 3.65 2.23
C PHE A 19 28.29 3.49 1.54
N ARG A 20 27.23 3.34 2.33
CA ARG A 20 25.87 3.29 1.84
C ARG A 20 25.48 4.59 1.13
N GLN A 21 25.75 5.74 1.74
CA GLN A 21 25.46 7.03 1.11
C GLN A 21 26.19 7.19 -0.23
N LEU A 22 27.47 6.82 -0.29
CA LEU A 22 28.26 6.85 -1.52
C LEU A 22 27.71 5.86 -2.57
N PHE A 23 27.34 4.66 -2.16
CA PHE A 23 26.74 3.65 -3.03
C PHE A 23 25.46 4.17 -3.69
N PHE A 24 24.54 4.72 -2.90
CA PHE A 24 23.30 5.30 -3.44
C PHE A 24 23.59 6.47 -4.39
N SER A 25 24.55 7.34 -4.06
CA SER A 25 24.91 8.51 -4.91
C SER A 25 25.40 8.14 -6.32
N LYS A 26 25.91 6.91 -6.51
CA LYS A 26 26.45 6.43 -7.79
C LYS A 26 25.42 5.69 -8.64
N LEU A 27 24.24 5.39 -8.09
CA LEU A 27 23.19 4.67 -8.81
C LEU A 27 22.24 5.62 -9.54
N PRO A 28 21.61 5.20 -10.66
CA PRO A 28 20.54 5.95 -11.28
C PRO A 28 19.36 6.17 -10.31
N GLN A 29 18.66 7.30 -10.44
CA GLN A 29 17.58 7.70 -9.52
C GLN A 29 16.46 6.66 -9.42
N GLN A 30 16.15 5.97 -10.52
CA GLN A 30 15.15 4.89 -10.55
C GLN A 30 15.56 3.70 -9.67
N VAL A 31 16.84 3.32 -9.73
CA VAL A 31 17.39 2.23 -8.91
C VAL A 31 17.46 2.66 -7.45
N GLN A 32 17.85 3.91 -7.17
CA GLN A 32 17.82 4.47 -5.82
C GLN A 32 16.42 4.40 -5.21
N ALA A 33 15.38 4.83 -5.92
CA ALA A 33 14.01 4.85 -5.44
C ALA A 33 13.52 3.46 -5.02
N VAL A 34 13.90 2.42 -5.78
CA VAL A 34 13.58 1.03 -5.44
C VAL A 34 14.40 0.58 -4.23
N LEU A 35 15.71 0.84 -4.21
CA LEU A 35 16.60 0.37 -3.14
C LEU A 35 16.42 1.08 -1.79
N VAL A 36 15.79 2.26 -1.76
CA VAL A 36 15.46 2.95 -0.50
C VAL A 36 14.46 2.13 0.33
N THR A 37 13.61 1.30 -0.27
CA THR A 37 12.71 0.41 0.49
C THR A 37 13.46 -0.74 1.16
N PHE A 38 14.62 -1.11 0.62
CA PHE A 38 15.50 -2.15 1.14
C PHE A 38 16.57 -1.59 2.10
N ASN A 39 16.26 -0.48 2.79
CA ASN A 39 17.25 0.26 3.59
C ASN A 39 17.87 -0.57 4.73
N ASN A 40 17.12 -1.54 5.24
CA ASN A 40 17.50 -2.34 6.40
C ASN A 40 18.45 -3.50 6.06
N ASN A 41 18.69 -3.75 4.77
CA ASN A 41 19.53 -4.86 4.32
C ASN A 41 21.02 -4.48 4.38
N PRO A 42 21.92 -5.47 4.56
CA PRO A 42 23.37 -5.22 4.50
C PRO A 42 23.77 -4.71 3.10
N VAL A 43 24.87 -3.96 3.02
CA VAL A 43 25.27 -3.33 1.74
C VAL A 43 25.60 -4.37 0.66
N ASP A 44 26.11 -5.55 1.02
CA ASP A 44 26.35 -6.65 0.08
C ASP A 44 25.06 -7.16 -0.60
N GLU A 45 23.93 -7.19 0.11
CA GLU A 45 22.64 -7.58 -0.46
C GLU A 45 22.01 -6.46 -1.29
N LEU A 46 22.16 -5.21 -0.85
CA LEU A 46 21.81 -4.01 -1.62
C LEU A 46 22.59 -3.95 -2.94
N ALA A 47 23.86 -4.36 -2.93
CA ALA A 47 24.71 -4.50 -4.12
C ALA A 47 24.09 -5.43 -5.15
N SER A 48 23.79 -6.65 -4.71
CA SER A 48 23.24 -7.71 -5.56
C SER A 48 21.88 -7.31 -6.12
N SER A 49 21.06 -6.65 -5.30
CA SER A 49 19.78 -6.10 -5.71
C SER A 49 19.94 -5.00 -6.77
N ALA A 50 20.91 -4.09 -6.59
CA ALA A 50 21.21 -3.06 -7.57
C ALA A 50 21.67 -3.65 -8.91
N ASP A 51 22.59 -4.62 -8.87
CA ASP A 51 23.11 -5.30 -10.06
C ASP A 51 21.96 -5.99 -10.83
N ARG A 52 21.05 -6.66 -10.12
CA ARG A 52 19.88 -7.32 -10.72
C ARG A 52 18.89 -6.32 -11.33
N ILE A 53 18.62 -5.19 -10.67
CA ILE A 53 17.75 -4.12 -11.21
C ILE A 53 18.40 -3.49 -12.44
N LEU A 54 19.71 -3.25 -12.41
CA LEU A 54 20.47 -2.70 -13.54
C LEU A 54 20.48 -3.66 -14.73
N GLU A 55 20.55 -4.97 -14.48
CA GLU A 55 20.43 -5.99 -15.53
C GLU A 55 19.02 -6.01 -16.17
N ILE A 56 17.98 -5.93 -15.34
CA ILE A 56 16.57 -5.85 -15.75
C ILE A 56 16.28 -4.60 -16.59
N THR A 57 16.88 -3.47 -16.22
CA THR A 57 16.71 -2.18 -16.92
C THR A 57 17.57 -2.09 -18.17
N ARG A 58 18.77 -2.67 -18.18
CA ARG A 58 19.64 -2.71 -19.37
C ARG A 58 19.10 -3.59 -20.49
N THR A 59 18.42 -4.67 -20.16
CA THR A 59 17.79 -5.57 -21.14
C THR A 59 16.44 -5.07 -21.66
N ARG A 60 15.89 -4.03 -21.03
CA ARG A 60 14.70 -3.33 -21.47
C ARG A 60 15.13 -1.97 -22.01
N ASP A 61 15.33 -1.84 -23.31
CA ASP A 61 15.44 -0.52 -23.99
C ASP A 61 14.17 0.36 -23.82
N ASN A 62 13.24 0.00 -22.94
CA ASN A 62 11.94 0.63 -22.76
C ASN A 62 11.81 1.24 -21.35
N GLN A 63 11.86 2.58 -21.35
CA GLN A 63 10.96 3.45 -20.61
C GLN A 63 10.32 2.83 -19.36
N VAL A 64 10.97 3.03 -18.22
CA VAL A 64 10.23 3.12 -16.96
C VAL A 64 9.38 4.39 -17.07
N TYR A 65 8.13 4.22 -17.49
CA TYR A 65 7.14 5.31 -17.46
C TYR A 65 7.00 5.77 -16.02
N SER A 66 7.53 6.95 -15.71
CA SER A 66 7.06 7.73 -14.58
C SER A 66 5.58 8.00 -14.83
N ILE A 67 4.70 7.40 -14.01
CA ILE A 67 3.28 7.73 -14.01
C ILE A 67 3.18 9.17 -13.50
N THR A 68 3.18 10.12 -14.43
CA THR A 68 2.83 11.53 -14.19
C THR A 68 1.33 11.75 -14.35
N GLU A 69 0.56 10.69 -14.59
CA GLU A 69 -0.87 10.79 -14.70
C GLU A 69 -1.46 10.90 -13.28
N LYS A 70 -1.83 12.14 -12.93
CA LYS A 70 -2.65 12.42 -11.76
C LYS A 70 -3.87 11.50 -11.84
N PRO A 71 -4.15 10.64 -10.85
CA PRO A 71 -5.22 9.65 -10.94
C PRO A 71 -6.58 10.34 -10.71
N GLN A 72 -6.97 11.25 -11.60
CA GLN A 72 -8.31 11.83 -11.60
C GLN A 72 -9.35 10.83 -12.10
N ALA A 73 -8.92 9.78 -12.80
CA ALA A 73 -9.79 8.69 -13.24
C ALA A 73 -10.23 7.78 -12.08
N THR A 74 -9.51 7.71 -10.96
CA THR A 74 -9.86 6.79 -9.85
C THR A 74 -10.73 7.45 -8.79
N GLU A 75 -10.63 8.76 -8.57
CA GLU A 75 -11.44 9.45 -7.55
C GLU A 75 -12.94 9.37 -7.86
N ASN A 76 -13.30 9.52 -9.14
CA ASN A 76 -14.68 9.38 -9.60
C ASN A 76 -15.21 7.95 -9.49
N GLU A 77 -14.37 6.93 -9.64
CA GLU A 77 -14.78 5.53 -9.47
C GLU A 77 -14.90 5.15 -7.99
N VAL A 78 -13.96 5.60 -7.17
CA VAL A 78 -13.99 5.41 -5.71
C VAL A 78 -15.22 6.09 -5.10
N THR A 79 -15.52 7.33 -5.48
CA THR A 79 -16.73 8.03 -5.02
C THR A 79 -18.02 7.34 -5.48
N LYS A 80 -18.09 6.84 -6.72
CA LYS A 80 -19.21 6.02 -7.20
C LYS A 80 -19.39 4.74 -6.38
N LEU A 81 -18.29 4.04 -6.08
CA LEU A 81 -18.29 2.84 -5.24
C LEU A 81 -18.75 3.14 -3.81
N CYS A 82 -18.23 4.18 -3.19
CA CYS A 82 -18.66 4.62 -1.86
C CYS A 82 -20.16 4.93 -1.82
N ASN A 83 -20.66 5.68 -2.81
CA ASN A 83 -22.09 6.01 -2.92
C ASN A 83 -22.97 4.76 -3.13
N ALA A 84 -22.51 3.80 -3.94
CA ALA A 84 -23.23 2.54 -4.15
C ALA A 84 -23.30 1.70 -2.86
N LEU A 85 -22.19 1.63 -2.12
CA LEU A 85 -22.12 0.92 -0.84
C LEU A 85 -23.01 1.57 0.23
N SER A 86 -23.00 2.91 0.36
CA SER A 86 -23.89 3.63 1.28
C SER A 86 -25.36 3.32 0.99
N ARG A 87 -25.78 3.34 -0.28
CA ARG A 87 -27.16 3.01 -0.66
C ARG A 87 -27.52 1.56 -0.34
N PHE A 88 -26.59 0.62 -0.52
CA PHE A 88 -26.83 -0.78 -0.19
C PHE A 88 -26.99 -0.99 1.32
N LEU A 89 -26.18 -0.31 2.14
CA LEU A 89 -26.27 -0.37 3.60
C LEU A 89 -27.57 0.25 4.11
N ASP A 90 -28.00 1.41 3.58
CA ASP A 90 -29.29 2.04 3.92
C ASP A 90 -30.48 1.12 3.64
N LEU A 91 -30.47 0.44 2.49
CA LEU A 91 -31.52 -0.52 2.12
C LEU A 91 -31.54 -1.73 3.07
N LYS A 92 -30.36 -2.21 3.47
CA LYS A 92 -30.22 -3.31 4.43
C LYS A 92 -30.69 -2.92 5.83
N GLU A 93 -30.51 -1.67 6.23
CA GLU A 93 -30.97 -1.16 7.52
C GLU A 93 -32.50 -0.99 7.57
N ARG A 94 -33.12 -0.53 6.48
CA ARG A 94 -34.58 -0.49 6.32
C ARG A 94 -35.24 -1.88 6.29
N HIS A 95 -34.50 -2.90 5.86
CA HIS A 95 -34.97 -4.29 5.83
C HIS A 95 -34.60 -5.08 7.10
N ARG A 96 -34.15 -4.42 8.17
CA ARG A 96 -34.20 -5.07 9.49
C ARG A 96 -35.67 -5.29 9.85
N PRO A 97 -36.12 -6.54 10.03
CA PRO A 97 -37.46 -6.78 10.57
C PRO A 97 -37.48 -6.14 11.94
N ASP A 98 -38.31 -5.11 12.11
CA ASP A 98 -38.67 -4.59 13.41
C ASP A 98 -39.30 -5.75 14.17
N ASP A 99 -38.53 -6.39 15.04
CA ASP A 99 -38.97 -7.50 15.87
C ASP A 99 -39.77 -6.96 17.06
N SER A 100 -40.78 -6.14 16.75
CA SER A 100 -41.79 -5.67 17.68
C SER A 100 -43.02 -6.60 17.65
N ARG A 101 -42.80 -7.91 17.56
CA ARG A 101 -43.83 -8.91 17.90
C ARG A 101 -43.79 -9.19 19.40
N ARG A 102 -44.68 -8.52 20.15
CA ARG A 102 -45.47 -9.03 21.31
C ARG A 102 -45.89 -7.80 22.13
N ARG A 103 -47.17 -7.51 22.34
CA ARG A 103 -48.21 -8.43 22.79
C ARG A 103 -49.55 -7.69 22.65
N SER A 104 -50.46 -8.19 21.84
CA SER A 104 -51.85 -7.77 21.87
C SER A 104 -52.42 -8.16 23.24
N THR A 105 -52.41 -7.23 24.19
CA THR A 105 -53.03 -7.42 25.50
C THR A 105 -54.54 -7.45 25.30
N SER A 106 -55.14 -8.50 25.85
CA SER A 106 -56.51 -8.92 25.58
C SER A 106 -57.52 -7.86 26.00
N ARG A 107 -58.56 -7.71 25.16
CA ARG A 107 -59.84 -7.08 25.47
C ARG A 107 -60.34 -7.56 26.84
N ARG A 108 -60.15 -6.76 27.90
CA ARG A 108 -60.97 -6.88 29.12
C ARG A 108 -62.29 -6.19 28.84
N ARG A 109 -63.32 -7.00 28.59
CA ARG A 109 -64.72 -6.58 28.55
C ARG A 109 -65.10 -6.04 29.94
N SER A 110 -65.37 -4.75 30.03
CA SER A 110 -66.04 -4.15 31.17
C SER A 110 -67.50 -4.59 31.17
N SER A 111 -67.88 -5.48 32.07
CA SER A 111 -69.28 -5.77 32.38
C SER A 111 -69.79 -4.69 33.32
N SER A 112 -70.57 -3.73 32.80
CA SER A 112 -71.46 -2.90 33.61
C SER A 112 -72.61 -3.78 34.13
N ARG A 113 -72.83 -3.76 35.44
CA ARG A 113 -74.03 -4.30 36.10
C ARG A 113 -75.15 -3.24 36.07
N PRO A 114 -76.44 -3.61 35.96
CA PRO A 114 -77.52 -2.89 36.61
C PRO A 114 -77.57 -3.19 38.12
#